data_AF-A0AAW5LHR8-F1
#
_entry.id   AF-A0AAW5LHR8-F1
#
_cell.length_a   1.000
_cell.length_b   1.000
_cell.length_c   1.000
_cell.angle_alpha   90.00
_cell.angle_beta   90.00
_cell.angle_gamma   90.00
#
_symmetry.space_group_name_H-M   'P 1'
#
loop_
_entity.id
_entity.type
_entity.pdbx_description
1 polymer ?
#
loop_
_entity_poly.entity_id
_entity_poly.type
_entity_poly.pdbx_seq_one_letter_code
_entity_poly.pdbx_strand_id
1 'polypeptide(L)'
;MSKNIFDYINDKEALINHAEIVLNSGIKGKKLAEMTGIHYQQIYAYRNKRRDIKKARLENLLKLNNVYFTHENFEKERKEDKNG
;
A
#
# COMPACT_ATOMS: atom_id res chain seq x y z
N MET A 1 -18.27 5.84 -10.07
CA MET A 1 -17.81 4.44 -9.97
C MET A 1 -16.80 4.35 -8.83
N SER A 2 -16.94 3.40 -7.89
CA SER A 2 -15.89 3.19 -6.89
C SER A 2 -14.72 2.47 -7.56
N LYS A 3 -13.52 3.04 -7.48
CA LYS A 3 -12.30 2.40 -7.99
C LYS A 3 -12.12 1.04 -7.30
N ASN A 4 -11.87 -0.01 -8.08
CA ASN A 4 -11.63 -1.36 -7.62
C ASN A 4 -10.12 -1.57 -7.40
N ILE A 5 -9.75 -2.47 -6.49
CA ILE A 5 -8.35 -2.81 -6.16
C ILE A 5 -7.56 -3.24 -7.41
N PHE A 6 -8.25 -3.80 -8.41
CA PHE A 6 -7.67 -4.28 -9.66
C PHE A 6 -7.49 -3.20 -10.74
N ASP A 7 -8.05 -2.01 -10.56
CA ASP A 7 -7.95 -0.92 -11.56
C ASP A 7 -6.48 -0.50 -11.79
N TYR A 8 -5.62 -0.79 -10.81
CA TYR A 8 -4.20 -0.42 -10.81
C TYR A 8 -3.26 -1.58 -11.13
N ILE A 9 -3.77 -2.77 -11.51
CA ILE A 9 -2.90 -3.94 -11.74
C ILE A 9 -1.85 -3.70 -12.83
N ASN A 10 -2.17 -2.84 -13.82
CA ASN A 10 -1.29 -2.45 -14.91
C ASN A 10 -0.53 -1.13 -14.64
N ASP A 11 -0.88 -0.41 -13.57
CA ASP A 11 -0.24 0.85 -13.18
C ASP A 11 0.70 0.60 -12.00
N LYS A 12 1.91 0.14 -12.34
CA LYS A 12 2.94 -0.18 -11.34
C LYS A 12 3.38 1.05 -10.54
N GLU A 13 3.37 2.23 -11.14
CA GLU A 13 3.78 3.47 -10.46
C GLU A 13 2.77 3.86 -9.39
N ALA A 14 1.48 3.85 -9.72
CA ALA A 14 0.42 4.09 -8.73
C ALA A 14 0.46 3.05 -7.59
N LEU A 15 0.66 1.77 -7.91
CA LEU A 15 0.80 0.73 -6.90
C LEU A 15 1.99 0.95 -5.95
N ILE A 16 3.11 1.45 -6.47
CA ILE A 16 4.28 1.82 -5.65
C ILE A 16 3.93 3.02 -4.76
N ASN A 17 3.29 4.06 -5.32
CA ASN A 17 2.90 5.25 -4.57
C ASN A 17 1.96 4.90 -3.41
N HIS A 18 0.91 4.11 -3.67
CA HIS A 18 -0.01 3.66 -2.62
C HIS A 18 0.71 2.82 -1.55
N ALA A 19 1.63 1.94 -1.97
CA ALA A 19 2.43 1.16 -1.05
C ALA A 19 3.30 2.04 -0.14
N GLU A 20 3.93 3.09 -0.67
CA GLU A 20 4.72 4.05 0.09
C GLU A 20 3.86 4.80 1.11
N ILE A 21 2.67 5.27 0.72
CA ILE A 21 1.70 5.93 1.63
C ILE A 21 1.34 4.99 2.80
N VAL A 22 0.96 3.74 2.50
CA VAL A 22 0.56 2.76 3.52
C VAL A 22 1.74 2.44 4.45
N LEU A 23 2.93 2.24 3.91
CA LEU A 23 4.11 1.90 4.69
C LEU A 23 4.55 3.05 5.58
N ASN A 24 4.41 4.31 5.15
CA ASN A 24 4.76 5.49 5.95
C ASN A 24 3.65 5.94 6.93
N SER A 25 2.49 5.29 6.90
CA SER A 25 1.39 5.59 7.82
C SER A 25 1.73 5.30 9.29
N GLY A 26 1.00 5.94 10.19
CA GLY A 26 1.05 5.68 11.64
C GLY A 26 0.54 4.30 12.08
N ILE A 27 0.04 3.47 11.15
CA ILE A 27 -0.44 2.12 11.47
C ILE A 27 0.73 1.28 11.98
N LYS A 28 0.53 0.55 13.09
CA LYS A 28 1.56 -0.34 13.65
C LYS A 28 1.96 -1.40 12.62
N GLY A 29 3.26 -1.66 12.46
CA GLY A 29 3.75 -2.61 11.45
C GLY A 29 3.19 -4.03 11.60
N LYS A 30 2.98 -4.49 12.85
CA LYS A 30 2.26 -5.76 13.12
C LYS A 30 0.82 -5.73 12.61
N LYS A 31 0.12 -4.59 12.76
CA LYS A 31 -1.24 -4.46 12.27
C LYS A 31 -1.32 -4.45 10.74
N LEU A 32 -0.38 -3.78 10.08
CA LEU A 32 -0.24 -3.89 8.62
C LEU A 32 0.04 -5.32 8.17
N ALA A 33 0.85 -6.08 8.91
CA ALA A 33 1.11 -7.48 8.59
C ALA A 33 -0.17 -8.33 8.65
N GLU A 34 -1.03 -8.12 9.66
CA GLU A 34 -2.35 -8.76 9.75
C GLU A 34 -3.26 -8.37 8.56
N MET A 35 -3.35 -7.08 8.23
CA MET A 35 -4.23 -6.57 7.17
C MET A 35 -3.81 -7.02 5.77
N THR A 36 -2.49 -7.11 5.53
CA THR A 36 -1.93 -7.41 4.20
C THR A 36 -1.63 -8.89 4.02
N GLY A 37 -1.47 -9.65 5.10
CA GLY A 37 -0.89 -11.00 5.07
C GLY A 37 0.61 -11.02 4.72
N ILE A 38 1.28 -9.87 4.63
CA ILE A 38 2.73 -9.78 4.43
C ILE A 38 3.41 -10.00 5.79
N HIS A 39 4.46 -10.83 5.83
CA HIS A 39 5.19 -11.09 7.06
C HIS A 39 5.71 -9.79 7.71
N TYR A 40 5.56 -9.65 9.03
CA TYR A 40 5.88 -8.39 9.74
C TYR A 40 7.33 -7.92 9.50
N GLN A 41 8.30 -8.83 9.44
CA GLN A 41 9.69 -8.47 9.16
C GLN A 41 9.85 -7.83 7.78
N GLN A 42 9.04 -8.25 6.80
CA GLN A 42 9.07 -7.68 5.46
C GLN A 42 8.44 -6.29 5.43
N ILE A 43 7.35 -6.05 6.16
CA ILE A 43 6.80 -4.70 6.38
C ILE A 43 7.87 -3.77 6.97
N TYR A 44 8.54 -4.19 8.04
CA TYR A 44 9.62 -3.39 8.64
C TYR A 44 10.87 -3.27 7.76
N ALA A 45 11.15 -4.25 6.91
CA ALA A 45 12.23 -4.15 5.93
C ALA A 45 11.94 -3.05 4.90
N TYR A 46 10.70 -2.95 4.41
CA TYR A 46 10.29 -1.86 3.52
C TYR A 46 10.32 -0.50 4.24
N ARG A 47 9.71 -0.39 5.43
CA ARG A 47 9.70 0.86 6.22
C ARG A 47 11.10 1.40 6.51
N ASN A 48 12.01 0.50 6.87
CA ASN A 48 13.38 0.89 7.23
C ASN A 48 14.31 0.97 6.01
N LYS A 49 13.76 0.95 4.78
CA LYS A 49 14.51 1.01 3.51
C LYS A 49 15.56 -0.11 3.34
N ARG A 50 15.47 -1.18 4.14
CA ARG A 50 16.30 -2.40 4.00
C ARG A 50 15.89 -3.23 2.79
N ARG A 51 14.66 -3.03 2.29
CA ARG A 51 14.17 -3.53 1.01
C ARG A 51 13.54 -2.40 0.23
N ASP A 52 13.81 -2.36 -1.07
CA ASP A 52 13.22 -1.41 -1.99
C ASP A 52 11.81 -1.86 -2.40
N ILE A 53 10.81 -1.02 -2.13
CA ILE A 53 9.41 -1.29 -2.47
C ILE A 53 9.19 -1.29 -3.99
N LYS A 54 10.01 -0.57 -4.77
CA LYS A 54 9.95 -0.53 -6.24
C LYS A 54 10.28 -1.88 -6.89
N LYS A 55 10.99 -2.73 -6.14
CA LYS A 55 11.37 -4.10 -6.51
C LYS A 55 10.46 -5.16 -5.88
N ALA A 56 9.39 -4.76 -5.20
CA ALA A 56 8.45 -5.72 -4.61
C ALA A 56 7.69 -6.50 -5.68
N ARG A 57 7.27 -7.73 -5.32
CA ARG A 57 6.38 -8.54 -6.15
C ARG A 57 5.03 -7.83 -6.27
N LEU A 58 4.39 -7.94 -7.44
CA LEU A 58 3.08 -7.37 -7.72
C LEU A 58 2.04 -7.75 -6.64
N GLU A 59 2.05 -9.00 -6.18
CA GLU A 59 1.16 -9.47 -5.11
C GLU A 59 1.27 -8.62 -3.83
N ASN A 60 2.48 -8.25 -3.41
CA ASN A 60 2.66 -7.43 -2.22
C ASN A 60 2.20 -6.00 -2.45
N LEU A 61 2.39 -5.48 -3.66
CA LEU A 61 1.89 -4.15 -4.03
C LEU A 61 0.36 -4.13 -4.03
N LEU A 62 -0.31 -5.17 -4.56
CA LEU A 62 -1.77 -5.29 -4.52
C LEU A 62 -2.31 -5.44 -3.10
N LYS A 63 -1.61 -6.17 -2.22
CA LYS A 63 -1.97 -6.28 -0.79
C LYS A 63 -1.90 -4.93 -0.08
N LEU A 64 -0.87 -4.13 -0.34
CA LEU A 64 -0.74 -2.77 0.21
C LEU A 64 -1.78 -1.83 -0.42
N ASN A 65 -2.03 -1.94 -1.72
CA ASN A 65 -3.08 -1.22 -2.44
C ASN A 65 -4.46 -1.47 -1.83
N ASN A 66 -4.77 -2.72 -1.48
CA ASN A 66 -6.01 -3.06 -0.80
C ASN A 66 -6.17 -2.29 0.52
N VAL A 67 -5.11 -2.22 1.33
CA VAL A 67 -5.13 -1.43 2.57
C VAL A 67 -5.34 0.06 2.29
N TYR A 68 -4.68 0.59 1.26
CA TYR A 68 -4.87 1.98 0.82
C TYR A 68 -6.33 2.28 0.48
N PHE A 69 -7.07 1.37 -0.17
CA PHE A 69 -8.47 1.58 -0.55
C PHE A 69 -9.50 1.28 0.54
N THR A 70 -9.17 0.41 1.50
CA THR A 70 -10.14 -0.09 2.49
C THR A 70 -10.02 0.54 3.87
N HIS A 71 -8.85 1.07 4.23
CA HIS A 71 -8.63 1.63 5.56
C HIS A 71 -9.03 3.11 5.63
N GLU A 72 -9.69 3.52 6.72
CA GLU A 72 -10.17 4.88 6.96
C GLU A 72 -9.06 5.94 6.99
N ASN A 73 -7.89 5.59 7.54
CA ASN A 73 -6.68 6.43 7.54
C ASN A 73 -6.27 7.02 6.18
N PHE A 74 -6.67 6.42 5.06
CA PHE A 74 -6.28 6.88 3.72
C PHE A 74 -7.41 7.61 2.99
N GLU A 75 -8.50 7.96 3.67
CA GLU A 75 -9.62 8.66 3.04
C GLU A 75 -9.25 10.02 2.45
N LYS A 76 -8.27 10.72 3.03
CA LYS A 76 -7.84 12.04 2.57
C LYS A 76 -7.03 11.92 1.28
N GLU A 77 -6.03 11.05 1.30
CA GLU A 77 -5.14 10.73 0.19
C GLU A 77 -5.95 10.25 -1.04
N ARG A 78 -6.96 9.41 -0.82
CA ARG A 78 -7.86 8.95 -1.90
C ARG A 78 -8.72 10.04 -2.51
N LYS A 79 -9.02 11.12 -1.78
CA LYS A 79 -9.77 12.27 -2.32
C LYS A 79 -8.87 13.15 -3.17
N GLU A 80 -7.59 13.26 -2.83
CA GLU A 80 -6.59 13.98 -3.61
C GLU A 80 -6.28 13.25 -4.93
N ASP A 81 -6.20 11.91 -4.91
CA ASP A 81 -6.05 11.04 -6.09
C ASP A 81 -7.22 11.09 -7.11
N LYS A 82 -8.35 11.72 -6.75
CA LYS A 82 -9.49 11.89 -7.66
C LYS A 82 -9.49 13.21 -8.40
N ASN A 83 -8.60 14.14 -8.02
CA ASN A 83 -8.50 15.46 -8.61
C ASN A 83 -7.23 15.64 -9.48
N GLY A 84 -6.45 14.57 -9.67
CA GLY A 84 -5.28 14.49 -10.56
C GLY A 84 -5.60 13.80 -11.87
#